data_AF-A0A914R1E5-F1
#
_entry.id   AF-A0A914R1E5-F1
#
_cell.length_a   1.000
_cell.length_b   1.000
_cell.length_c   1.000
_cell.angle_alpha   90.00
_cell.angle_beta   90.00
_cell.angle_gamma   90.00
#
_symmetry.space_group_name_H-M   'P 1'
#
loop_
_entity.id
_entity.type
_entity.pdbx_description
1 polymer ?
#
loop_
_entity_poly.entity_id
_entity_poly.type
_entity_poly.pdbx_seq_one_letter_code
_entity_poly.pdbx_strand_id
1 'polypeptide(L)'
;MGVPKFYRWISERYPCLSEVVTHKQCSTACIELFGDKWLYPEPTVTGRVSDQYNPEFFFQIPEFDNLYLDMNGIIHGCTHPNDEDISFRISEEQIFRDIFNYID
;
A
#
# COMPACT_ATOMS: atom_id res chain seq x y z
N MET A 1 -12.76 -4.98 -13.83
CA MET A 1 -13.51 -6.00 -13.06
C MET A 1 -13.94 -5.45 -11.71
N GLY A 2 -15.16 -5.73 -11.24
CA GLY A 2 -15.64 -5.25 -9.94
C GLY A 2 -15.03 -6.00 -8.74
N VAL A 3 -15.16 -5.43 -7.55
CA VAL A 3 -14.67 -6.04 -6.30
C VAL A 3 -15.36 -7.40 -6.08
N PRO A 4 -14.60 -8.49 -5.83
CA PRO A 4 -15.18 -9.80 -5.56
C PRO A 4 -16.23 -9.73 -4.43
N LYS A 5 -17.38 -10.41 -4.63
CA LYS A 5 -18.48 -10.41 -3.64
C LYS A 5 -18.02 -10.79 -2.23
N PHE A 6 -17.05 -11.71 -2.16
CA PHE A 6 -16.45 -12.15 -0.90
C PHE A 6 -15.65 -11.04 -0.21
N TYR A 7 -14.82 -10.32 -0.97
CA TYR A 7 -14.06 -9.18 -0.44
C TYR A 7 -15.02 -8.12 0.11
N ARG A 8 -16.07 -7.76 -0.64
CA ARG A 8 -17.09 -6.81 -0.17
C ARG A 8 -17.71 -7.23 1.16
N TRP A 9 -18.13 -8.50 1.27
CA TRP A 9 -18.74 -9.03 2.50
C TRP A 9 -17.79 -8.95 3.70
N ILE A 10 -16.50 -9.27 3.51
CA ILE A 10 -15.50 -9.17 4.58
C ILE A 10 -15.30 -7.72 5.01
N SER A 11 -15.13 -6.79 4.06
CA SER A 11 -14.89 -5.37 4.37
C SER A 11 -16.08 -4.73 5.10
N GLU A 12 -17.32 -5.07 4.74
CA GLU A 12 -18.52 -4.60 5.43
C GLU A 12 -18.64 -5.16 6.86
N ARG A 13 -18.21 -6.42 7.07
CA ARG A 13 -18.32 -7.09 8.37
C ARG A 13 -17.19 -6.74 9.33
N TYR A 14 -16.00 -6.46 8.82
CA TYR A 14 -14.79 -6.15 9.59
C TYR A 14 -14.14 -4.86 9.06
N PRO A 15 -14.69 -3.67 9.38
CA PRO A 15 -14.27 -2.41 8.75
C PRO A 15 -12.83 -2.01 9.05
N CYS A 16 -12.24 -2.47 10.15
CA CYS A 16 -10.85 -2.19 10.52
C CYS A 16 -9.84 -3.15 9.87
N LEU A 17 -10.29 -4.12 9.06
CA LEU A 17 -9.42 -5.13 8.47
C LEU A 17 -8.63 -4.61 7.26
N SER A 18 -9.22 -3.70 6.49
CA SER A 18 -8.65 -3.17 5.26
C SER A 18 -8.27 -1.71 5.44
N GLU A 19 -7.11 -1.34 4.93
CA GLU A 19 -6.65 0.05 4.86
C GLU A 19 -6.18 0.38 3.45
N VAL A 20 -6.22 1.67 3.10
CA VAL A 20 -5.68 2.13 1.82
C VAL A 20 -4.17 2.32 1.99
N VAL A 21 -3.40 1.52 1.26
CA VAL A 21 -1.94 1.67 1.23
C VAL A 21 -1.60 2.96 0.49
N THR A 22 -0.89 3.86 1.15
CA THR A 22 -0.37 5.10 0.54
C THR A 22 1.12 4.96 0.33
N HIS A 23 1.60 5.30 -0.87
CA HIS A 23 3.02 5.33 -1.15
C HIS A 23 3.65 6.50 -0.41
N LYS A 24 4.20 6.26 0.78
CA LYS A 24 5.08 7.23 1.41
C LYS A 24 6.39 7.20 0.62
N GLN A 25 6.63 8.23 -0.18
CA GLN A 25 8.01 8.65 -0.35
C GLN A 25 8.51 8.89 1.08
N CYS A 26 9.42 8.05 1.55
CA CYS A 26 10.09 8.24 2.82
C CYS A 26 10.72 9.63 2.73
N SER A 27 10.05 10.65 3.29
CA SER A 27 10.66 11.96 3.34
C SER A 27 11.74 11.83 4.39
N THR A 28 12.97 11.96 3.92
CA THR A 28 14.21 12.07 4.70
C THR A 28 14.10 13.09 5.86
N ALA A 29 13.03 13.90 5.89
CA ALA A 29 12.67 14.84 6.94
C ALA A 29 12.45 14.23 8.34
N CYS A 30 12.10 12.94 8.47
CA CYS A 30 11.93 12.31 9.78
C CYS A 30 13.28 12.01 10.46
N ILE A 31 14.34 11.77 9.67
CA ILE A 31 15.67 11.40 10.17
C ILE A 31 16.43 12.67 10.62
N GLU A 32 16.24 13.80 9.94
CA GLU A 32 16.95 15.05 10.29
C GLU A 32 16.38 15.75 11.54
N LEU A 33 15.13 15.48 11.95
CA LEU A 33 14.50 16.13 13.11
C LEU A 33 14.75 15.41 14.44
N PHE A 34 15.12 14.13 14.42
CA PHE A 34 15.32 13.31 15.62
C PHE A 34 16.61 12.52 15.50
N GLY A 35 17.76 13.19 15.66
CA GLY A 35 19.07 12.54 15.64
C GLY A 35 19.10 11.26 16.49
N ASP A 36 19.44 10.15 15.85
CA ASP A 36 19.78 8.81 16.37
C ASP A 36 19.01 8.25 17.58
N LYS A 37 17.82 8.75 17.88
CA LYS A 37 17.02 8.30 19.03
C LYS A 37 15.66 7.80 18.55
N TRP A 38 15.58 6.49 18.32
CA TRP A 38 14.32 5.74 18.28
C TRP A 38 13.65 5.78 19.66
N LEU A 39 13.10 6.94 20.04
CA LEU A 39 12.31 7.05 21.25
C LEU A 39 10.86 6.71 20.89
N TYR A 40 10.53 5.41 20.93
CA TYR A 40 9.15 5.03 21.21
C TYR A 40 8.80 5.68 22.55
N PRO A 41 7.80 6.58 22.63
CA PRO A 41 7.39 7.09 23.93
C PRO A 41 6.72 5.93 24.68
N GLU A 42 7.34 5.51 25.79
CA GLU A 42 6.68 4.69 26.81
C GLU A 42 5.34 5.35 27.18
N PRO A 43 4.23 4.60 27.27
CA PRO A 43 2.94 5.17 27.58
C PRO A 43 2.89 5.55 29.05
N THR A 44 3.40 6.73 29.40
CA THR A 44 3.22 7.31 30.74
C THR A 44 1.78 7.76 30.89
N VAL A 45 0.99 6.85 31.48
CA VAL A 45 -0.34 7.12 32.02
C VAL A 45 -0.20 8.22 33.08
N THR A 46 -0.47 9.47 32.72
CA THR A 46 -1.14 10.49 33.54
C THR A 46 -1.10 11.85 32.83
N GLY A 47 -2.26 12.34 32.35
CA GLY A 47 -2.44 13.77 32.04
C GLY A 47 -3.24 14.07 30.78
N ARG A 48 -4.50 14.49 30.97
CA ARG A 48 -5.43 15.17 30.03
C ARG A 48 -5.13 15.04 28.53
N VAL A 49 -5.81 14.06 27.92
CA VAL A 49 -5.77 13.72 26.49
C VAL A 49 -6.69 14.65 25.69
N SER A 50 -6.27 15.87 25.37
CA SER A 50 -7.01 16.69 24.39
C SER A 50 -6.17 17.39 23.33
N ASP A 51 -4.88 17.69 23.56
CA ASP A 51 -4.20 18.69 22.72
C ASP A 51 -2.88 18.27 22.07
N GLN A 52 -2.58 16.97 21.97
CA GLN A 52 -1.40 16.52 21.20
C GLN A 52 -1.46 15.07 20.68
N TYR A 53 -2.64 14.58 20.28
CA TYR A 53 -2.67 13.45 19.34
C TYR A 53 -2.60 14.04 17.93
N ASN A 54 -1.41 14.04 17.33
CA ASN A 54 -1.29 14.31 15.90
C ASN A 54 -1.81 13.06 15.16
N PRO A 55 -2.98 13.13 14.48
CA PRO A 55 -3.59 11.95 13.84
C PRO A 55 -2.81 11.46 12.61
N GLU A 56 -1.79 12.18 12.17
CA GLU A 56 -0.81 11.76 11.17
C GLU A 56 0.16 10.69 11.71
N PHE A 57 -0.27 9.88 12.69
CA PHE A 57 0.52 8.74 13.15
C PHE A 57 0.64 7.79 11.96
N PHE A 58 1.78 7.93 11.30
CA PHE A 58 2.10 7.41 10.01
C PHE A 58 1.88 5.89 9.98
N PHE A 59 0.75 5.42 9.46
CA PHE A 59 0.58 4.00 9.11
C PHE A 59 1.63 3.65 8.05
N GLN A 60 2.71 3.03 8.50
CA GLN A 60 3.79 2.55 7.67
C GLN A 60 3.48 1.10 7.37
N ILE A 61 3.69 0.69 6.12
CA ILE A 61 3.60 -0.71 5.72
C ILE A 61 4.48 -1.51 6.71
N PRO A 62 3.91 -2.49 7.45
CA PRO A 62 4.69 -3.30 8.38
C PRO A 62 5.87 -3.98 7.68
N GLU A 63 6.94 -4.27 8.41
CA GLU A 63 8.03 -5.06 7.86
C GLU A 63 7.57 -6.50 7.60
N PHE A 64 8.01 -7.09 6.49
CA PHE A 64 7.70 -8.46 6.11
C PHE A 64 8.97 -9.18 5.67
N ASP A 65 9.13 -10.45 6.07
CA ASP A 65 10.26 -11.27 5.66
C ASP A 65 10.12 -11.81 4.23
N ASN A 66 8.88 -12.05 3.80
CA ASN A 66 8.57 -12.70 2.52
C ASN A 66 7.42 -12.00 1.82
N LEU A 67 7.62 -11.63 0.56
CA LEU A 67 6.60 -11.07 -0.32
C LEU A 67 6.28 -12.08 -1.43
N TYR A 68 5.00 -12.46 -1.54
CA TYR A 68 4.53 -13.39 -2.57
C TYR A 68 3.73 -12.63 -3.62
N LEU A 69 4.09 -12.83 -4.89
CA LEU A 69 3.45 -12.16 -6.03
C LEU A 69 2.70 -13.19 -6.87
N ASP A 70 1.39 -12.98 -7.05
CA ASP A 70 0.61 -13.72 -8.05
C ASP A 70 0.85 -13.11 -9.42
N MET A 71 1.80 -13.70 -10.16
CA MET A 71 2.20 -13.24 -11.49
C MET A 71 1.05 -13.27 -12.49
N ASN A 72 0.05 -14.14 -12.33
CA ASN A 72 -1.08 -14.16 -13.25
C ASN A 72 -1.88 -12.87 -13.13
N GLY A 73 -2.11 -12.38 -11.90
CA GLY A 73 -2.79 -11.11 -11.65
C GLY A 73 -2.06 -9.93 -12.31
N ILE A 74 -0.73 -9.89 -12.20
CA ILE A 74 0.11 -8.84 -12.79
C ILE A 74 0.07 -8.91 -14.32
N ILE A 75 0.31 -10.09 -14.91
CA ILE A 75 0.32 -10.28 -16.36
C ILE A 75 -1.05 -9.91 -16.97
N HIS A 76 -2.16 -10.28 -16.31
CA HIS A 76 -3.49 -9.88 -16.76
C HIS A 76 -3.64 -8.35 -16.83
N GLY A 77 -3.17 -7.63 -15.81
CA GLY A 77 -3.18 -6.16 -15.80
C GLY A 77 -2.29 -5.53 -16.89
N CYS A 78 -1.10 -6.09 -17.12
CA CYS A 78 -0.14 -5.58 -18.11
C CYS A 78 -0.50 -5.92 -19.56
N THR A 79 -1.40 -6.88 -19.81
CA THR A 79 -1.77 -7.32 -21.16
C THR A 79 -3.07 -6.71 -21.68
N HIS A 80 -3.99 -6.36 -20.77
CA HIS A 80 -5.32 -5.83 -21.12
C HIS A 80 -5.71 -4.67 -20.19
N PRO A 81 -5.00 -3.52 -20.27
CA PRO A 81 -5.19 -2.41 -19.33
C PRO A 81 -6.59 -1.77 -19.40
N ASN A 82 -7.31 -1.89 -20.52
CA ASN A 82 -8.71 -1.46 -20.67
C ASN A 82 -9.48 -2.44 -21.57
N ASP A 83 -10.66 -2.89 -21.10
CA ASP A 83 -11.53 -3.84 -21.83
C ASP A 83 -12.17 -3.24 -23.12
N GLU A 84 -12.03 -1.94 -23.37
CA GLU A 84 -12.77 -1.25 -24.45
C GLU A 84 -12.16 -1.43 -25.85
N ASP A 85 -10.87 -1.78 -25.98
CA ASP A 85 -10.20 -1.89 -27.28
C ASP A 85 -9.77 -3.33 -27.60
N ILE A 86 -10.69 -4.08 -28.22
CA ILE A 86 -10.50 -5.45 -28.74
C ILE A 86 -9.36 -5.52 -29.79
N SER A 87 -8.88 -4.37 -30.29
CA SER A 87 -7.83 -4.26 -31.31
C SER A 87 -6.44 -3.87 -30.78
N PHE A 88 -6.28 -3.69 -29.47
CA PHE A 88 -5.00 -3.27 -28.89
C PHE A 88 -3.98 -4.42 -28.94
N ARG A 89 -3.14 -4.44 -29.98
CA ARG A 89 -1.97 -5.32 -30.05
C ARG A 89 -0.83 -4.66 -29.27
N ILE A 90 -0.70 -4.99 -27.99
CA ILE A 90 0.51 -4.68 -27.20
C ILE A 90 1.64 -5.60 -27.68
N SER A 91 2.83 -5.03 -27.91
CA SER A 91 4.02 -5.84 -28.22
C SER A 91 4.51 -6.58 -26.98
N GLU A 92 5.12 -7.74 -27.16
CA GLU A 92 5.72 -8.50 -26.06
C GLU A 92 6.74 -7.67 -25.26
N GLU A 93 7.52 -6.83 -25.94
CA GLU A 93 8.47 -5.93 -25.30
C GLU A 93 7.78 -4.93 -24.36
N GLN A 94 6.62 -4.39 -24.76
CA GLN A 94 5.87 -3.46 -23.92
C GLN A 94 5.27 -4.19 -22.70
N ILE A 95 4.74 -5.40 -22.88
CA ILE A 95 4.21 -6.23 -21.77
C ILE A 95 5.31 -6.46 -20.73
N PHE A 96 6.54 -6.82 -21.16
CA PHE A 96 7.64 -7.03 -20.22
C PHE A 96 8.06 -5.75 -19.50
N ARG A 97 8.13 -4.61 -20.20
CA ARG A 97 8.41 -3.32 -19.56
C ARG A 97 7.35 -2.99 -18.50
N ASP A 98 6.09 -3.23 -18.79
CA ASP A 98 4.99 -2.95 -17.86
C ASP A 98 5.01 -3.90 -16.65
N ILE A 99 5.38 -5.18 -16.84
CA ILE A 99 5.58 -6.12 -15.74
C ILE A 99 6.74 -5.67 -14.84
N PHE A 100 7.87 -5.23 -15.41
CA PHE A 100 9.00 -4.74 -14.62
C PHE A 100 8.63 -3.49 -13.83
N ASN A 101 7.95 -2.52 -14.46
CA ASN A 101 7.48 -1.31 -13.81
C ASN A 101 6.42 -1.57 -12.72
N TYR A 102 5.70 -2.70 -12.76
CA TYR A 102 4.74 -3.07 -11.72
C TYR A 102 5.41 -3.67 -10.48
N ILE A 103 6.55 -4.33 -10.67
CA ILE A 103 7.30 -5.01 -9.60
C ILE A 103 8.26 -4.06 -8.88
N ASP A 104 8.77 -3.06 -9.59
CA ASP A 104 9.65 -2.01 -9.06
C ASP A 104 8.89 -0.98 -8.19
#